data_AF-A0A956LA24-F1
#
_entry.id   AF-A0A956LA24-F1
#
_cell.length_a   1.000
_cell.length_b   1.000
_cell.length_c   1.000
_cell.angle_alpha   90.00
_cell.angle_beta   90.00
_cell.angle_gamma   90.00
#
_symmetry.space_group_name_H-M   'P 1'
#
loop_
_entity.id
_entity.type
_entity.pdbx_description
1 polymer ?
#
loop_
_entity_poly.entity_id
_entity_poly.type
_entity_poly.pdbx_seq_one_letter_code
_entity_poly.pdbx_strand_id
1 'polypeptide(L)'
;MEESRTSRRARVMRCAARRSLLPVSLLALALACAPASAPPRAPAPQPVITTHAKKLYALAEQRYAARDYVGAAALWRQVFLQLPSDEDGDALRHELVARMAHALTRDYTARGDASSLRAAQGLLERYLAKHEALFGGGPESTRARWELVGLLVDVETALLSHPIRAEVATADASEPATDEGVSSDMLAASSDTPRARARARGRAPAVAGEDGVRVIEVGVPEAPRHELGFIDGPGARAFMLHDGLHGASMFHEPRYLHGPRVLVRLGPPGVSSDADSTRTRREARAQARAAVLALRPAIASCFAQAMGRVPRSWTRVTVDFTMLPDGRLERVRVTDGALLDVDGDLCLLESFEGAHAERPQGSGRIAARVPLTVLYQQAFQIDPSAASAGGGGGGGGGSDALCRGPSSANELNGSIAAGFTCGN
;
A
#
# COMPACT_ATOMS: atom_id res chain seq x y z
N MET A 1 -47.42 46.30 -34.19
CA MET A 1 -46.66 47.29 -33.41
C MET A 1 -45.36 46.61 -32.98
N GLU A 2 -44.34 46.52 -33.83
CA GLU A 2 -43.37 47.60 -34.16
C GLU A 2 -42.59 48.00 -32.89
N GLU A 3 -41.25 48.04 -32.85
CA GLU A 3 -40.29 48.37 -33.90
C GLU A 3 -38.83 48.07 -33.46
N SER A 4 -37.98 47.81 -34.46
CA SER A 4 -36.57 48.30 -34.62
C SER A 4 -35.46 47.84 -33.65
N ARG A 5 -34.51 46.96 -34.06
CA ARG A 5 -33.30 47.18 -34.93
C ARG A 5 -32.28 48.16 -34.31
N THR A 6 -31.03 47.81 -33.98
CA THR A 6 -29.85 47.76 -34.90
C THR A 6 -28.55 47.60 -34.06
N SER A 7 -27.67 46.62 -34.32
CA SER A 7 -26.45 46.69 -35.18
C SER A 7 -25.30 47.63 -34.73
N ARG A 8 -24.21 47.06 -34.20
CA ARG A 8 -22.80 47.56 -34.34
C ARG A 8 -21.84 46.35 -34.37
N ARG A 9 -21.49 45.86 -35.55
CA ARG A 9 -20.33 46.23 -36.40
C ARG A 9 -19.01 45.57 -35.98
N ALA A 10 -18.73 44.46 -36.67
CA ALA A 10 -17.40 43.92 -36.94
C ALA A 10 -16.48 44.97 -37.61
N ARG A 11 -15.20 44.95 -37.27
CA ARG A 11 -14.13 45.52 -38.09
C ARG A 11 -13.10 44.46 -38.43
N VAL A 12 -13.23 43.99 -39.66
CA VAL A 12 -12.18 43.36 -40.46
C VAL A 12 -11.16 44.45 -40.80
N MET A 13 -9.88 44.24 -40.50
CA MET A 13 -8.79 44.96 -41.17
C MET A 13 -7.83 43.95 -41.79
N ARG A 14 -8.00 43.80 -43.11
CA ARG A 14 -7.00 43.33 -44.05
C ARG A 14 -6.04 44.50 -44.28
N CYS A 15 -4.73 44.30 -44.18
CA CYS A 15 -3.76 45.17 -44.83
C CYS A 15 -2.84 44.32 -45.70
N ALA A 16 -2.84 44.67 -46.98
CA ALA A 16 -2.21 43.98 -48.08
C ALA A 16 -0.73 44.32 -48.22
N ALA A 17 -0.06 43.43 -48.95
CA ALA A 17 1.30 43.48 -49.46
C ALA A 17 1.73 44.82 -50.07
N ARG A 18 3.00 45.17 -49.87
CA ARG A 18 3.82 45.91 -50.84
C ARG A 18 5.24 45.35 -50.88
N ARG A 19 5.57 44.75 -52.03
CA ARG A 19 6.94 44.54 -52.52
C ARG A 19 7.56 45.90 -52.82
N SER A 20 8.80 46.11 -52.40
CA SER A 20 9.69 47.10 -53.03
C SER A 20 11.12 46.55 -53.05
N LEU A 21 11.72 46.62 -54.23
CA LEU A 21 13.07 46.22 -54.59
C LEU A 21 14.08 47.31 -54.17
N LEU A 22 15.23 46.89 -53.58
CA LEU A 22 16.65 47.31 -53.77
C LEU A 22 17.03 48.82 -53.92
N PRO A 23 18.31 49.30 -53.76
CA PRO A 23 19.60 48.60 -53.58
C PRO A 23 20.64 49.29 -52.63
N VAL A 24 21.86 48.73 -52.60
CA VAL A 24 23.20 49.37 -52.39
C VAL A 24 23.68 49.76 -50.97
N SER A 25 24.63 48.94 -50.51
CA SER A 25 25.95 49.25 -49.91
C SER A 25 26.10 50.34 -48.84
N LEU A 26 26.45 49.91 -47.63
CA LEU A 26 27.46 50.59 -46.83
C LEU A 26 28.38 49.58 -46.13
N LEU A 27 29.60 49.54 -46.66
CA LEU A 27 30.79 48.86 -46.19
C LEU A 27 31.42 49.72 -45.07
N ALA A 28 31.45 49.27 -43.82
CA ALA A 28 32.34 49.84 -42.80
C ALA A 28 32.52 48.92 -41.57
N LEU A 29 33.77 48.48 -41.38
CA LEU A 29 34.41 48.01 -40.14
C LEU A 29 33.72 46.89 -39.34
N ALA A 30 33.81 45.67 -39.86
CA ALA A 30 33.85 44.49 -39.00
C ALA A 30 35.20 44.45 -38.26
N LEU A 31 35.23 45.04 -37.05
CA LEU A 31 36.27 44.75 -36.08
C LEU A 31 36.14 43.25 -35.75
N ALA A 32 37.05 42.45 -36.29
CA ALA A 32 37.15 41.03 -36.03
C ALA A 32 37.57 40.81 -34.56
N CYS A 33 36.59 40.87 -33.65
CA CYS A 33 36.70 40.18 -32.37
C CYS A 33 36.70 38.70 -32.70
N ALA A 34 37.90 38.14 -32.94
CA ALA A 34 38.08 36.71 -32.99
C ALA A 34 37.49 36.15 -31.68
N PRO A 35 36.45 35.30 -31.72
CA PRO A 35 35.95 34.68 -30.53
C PRO A 35 37.12 33.93 -29.92
N ALA A 36 37.57 34.37 -28.74
CA ALA A 36 38.52 33.64 -27.95
C ALA A 36 37.97 32.22 -27.85
N SER A 37 38.62 31.30 -28.55
CA SER A 37 38.21 29.90 -28.59
C SER A 37 38.32 29.41 -27.15
N ALA A 38 37.17 29.32 -26.49
CA ALA A 38 37.09 28.77 -25.16
C ALA A 38 37.79 27.41 -25.22
N PRO A 39 38.72 27.12 -24.29
CA PRO A 39 39.41 25.84 -24.27
C PRO A 39 38.35 24.73 -24.32
N PRO A 40 38.59 23.65 -25.09
CA PRO A 40 37.64 22.56 -25.23
C PRO A 40 37.18 22.12 -23.83
N ARG A 41 35.91 22.40 -23.51
CA ARG A 41 35.31 22.03 -22.24
C ARG A 41 35.47 20.52 -22.13
N ALA A 42 36.24 20.06 -21.13
CA ALA A 42 36.42 18.64 -20.89
C ALA A 42 35.03 17.98 -20.89
N PRO A 43 34.85 16.85 -21.61
CA PRO A 43 33.55 16.19 -21.69
C PRO A 43 33.03 15.99 -20.28
N ALA A 44 31.83 16.51 -20.00
CA ALA A 44 31.22 16.37 -18.70
C ALA A 44 31.19 14.88 -18.34
N PRO A 45 31.58 14.50 -17.11
CA PRO A 45 31.52 13.11 -16.69
C PRO A 45 30.10 12.60 -16.90
N GLN A 46 29.92 11.50 -17.63
CA GLN A 46 28.58 10.95 -17.81
C GLN A 46 28.06 10.43 -16.46
N PRO A 47 26.78 10.64 -16.12
CA PRO A 47 26.20 10.08 -14.90
C PRO A 47 26.44 8.59 -14.83
N VAL A 48 27.05 8.14 -13.73
CA VAL A 48 27.31 6.72 -13.49
C VAL A 48 26.02 6.05 -13.02
N ILE A 49 25.05 5.90 -13.92
CA ILE A 49 23.90 5.03 -13.68
C ILE A 49 24.42 3.59 -13.60
N THR A 50 24.11 2.90 -12.49
CA THR A 50 24.55 1.52 -12.30
C THR A 50 24.03 0.61 -13.43
N THR A 51 24.79 -0.43 -13.79
CA THR A 51 24.36 -1.42 -14.78
C THR A 51 23.03 -2.07 -14.40
N HIS A 52 22.74 -2.17 -13.09
CA HIS A 52 21.48 -2.70 -12.60
C HIS A 52 20.30 -1.74 -12.84
N ALA A 53 20.46 -0.45 -12.51
CA ALA A 53 19.45 0.58 -12.78
C ALA A 53 19.12 0.67 -14.29
N LYS A 54 20.13 0.56 -15.17
CA LYS A 54 19.92 0.50 -16.63
C LYS A 54 19.06 -0.69 -17.06
N LYS A 55 19.28 -1.87 -16.46
CA LYS A 55 18.47 -3.08 -16.74
C LYS A 55 17.03 -2.93 -16.26
N LEU A 56 16.83 -2.39 -15.05
CA LEU A 56 15.49 -2.12 -14.51
C LEU A 56 14.73 -1.13 -15.37
N TYR A 57 15.39 -0.07 -15.83
CA TYR A 57 14.79 0.90 -16.74
C TYR A 57 14.37 0.24 -18.06
N ALA A 58 15.24 -0.54 -18.69
CA ALA A 58 14.90 -1.24 -19.93
C ALA A 58 13.70 -2.20 -19.73
N LEU A 59 13.63 -2.88 -18.58
CA LEU A 59 12.49 -3.73 -18.25
C LEU A 59 11.20 -2.91 -18.04
N ALA A 60 11.29 -1.73 -17.42
CA ALA A 60 10.16 -0.82 -17.25
C ALA A 60 9.60 -0.37 -18.61
N GLU A 61 10.47 0.00 -19.55
CA GLU A 61 10.07 0.34 -20.93
C GLU A 61 9.35 -0.83 -21.63
N GLN A 62 9.83 -2.07 -21.44
CA GLN A 62 9.17 -3.27 -21.97
C GLN A 62 7.77 -3.46 -21.37
N ARG A 63 7.61 -3.25 -20.05
CA ARG A 63 6.30 -3.30 -19.38
C ARG A 63 5.36 -2.22 -19.90
N TYR A 64 5.88 -1.01 -20.07
CA TYR A 64 5.10 0.10 -20.62
C TYR A 64 4.61 -0.21 -22.03
N ALA A 65 5.48 -0.73 -22.90
CA ALA A 65 5.13 -1.16 -24.25
C ALA A 65 4.08 -2.28 -24.26
N ALA A 66 4.13 -3.19 -23.29
CA ALA A 66 3.14 -4.23 -23.07
C ALA A 66 1.83 -3.75 -22.42
N ARG A 67 1.66 -2.43 -22.20
CA ARG A 67 0.53 -1.80 -21.51
C ARG A 67 0.36 -2.20 -20.04
N ASP A 68 1.41 -2.75 -19.42
CA ASP A 68 1.51 -2.92 -17.98
C ASP A 68 2.07 -1.64 -17.35
N TYR A 69 1.25 -0.59 -17.35
CA TYR A 69 1.67 0.75 -16.95
C TYR A 69 2.01 0.85 -15.46
N VAL A 70 1.23 0.20 -14.59
CA VAL A 70 1.51 0.15 -13.14
C VAL A 70 2.82 -0.61 -12.87
N GLY A 71 3.04 -1.74 -13.54
CA GLY A 71 4.31 -2.48 -13.46
C GLY A 71 5.51 -1.65 -13.95
N ALA A 72 5.33 -0.88 -15.03
CA ALA A 72 6.36 0.03 -15.53
C ALA A 72 6.70 1.13 -14.51
N ALA A 73 5.69 1.81 -13.96
CA ALA A 73 5.88 2.85 -12.96
C ALA A 73 6.59 2.31 -11.71
N ALA A 74 6.26 1.10 -11.26
CA ALA A 74 6.93 0.45 -10.13
C ALA A 74 8.43 0.18 -10.40
N LEU A 75 8.79 -0.25 -11.61
CA LEU A 75 10.19 -0.48 -12.00
C LEU A 75 10.96 0.83 -12.14
N TRP A 76 10.39 1.86 -12.77
CA TRP A 76 11.02 3.19 -12.83
C TRP A 76 11.23 3.79 -11.45
N ARG A 77 10.33 3.52 -10.49
CA ARG A 77 10.53 3.91 -9.09
C ARG A 77 11.76 3.23 -8.48
N GLN A 78 12.01 1.95 -8.76
CA GLN A 78 13.23 1.28 -8.30
C GLN A 78 14.49 1.89 -8.92
N VAL A 79 14.42 2.35 -10.18
CA VAL A 79 15.50 3.10 -10.82
C VAL A 79 15.73 4.43 -10.11
N PHE A 80 14.66 5.18 -9.81
CA PHE A 80 14.71 6.47 -9.12
C PHE A 80 15.46 6.37 -7.78
N LEU A 81 15.19 5.33 -6.99
CA LEU A 81 15.84 5.10 -5.69
C LEU A 81 17.35 4.76 -5.79
N GLN A 82 17.85 4.42 -6.98
CA GLN A 82 19.25 4.09 -7.22
C GLN A 82 20.04 5.25 -7.84
N LEU A 83 19.41 6.38 -8.13
CA LEU A 83 20.08 7.52 -8.72
C LEU A 83 20.93 8.27 -7.68
N PRO A 84 22.11 8.79 -8.07
CA PRO A 84 22.92 9.62 -7.20
C PRO A 84 22.21 10.95 -6.87
N SER A 85 22.65 11.58 -5.78
CA SER A 85 22.16 12.90 -5.33
C SER A 85 22.88 14.08 -5.99
N ASP A 86 23.60 13.85 -7.10
CA ASP A 86 24.29 14.90 -7.87
C ASP A 86 23.38 15.52 -8.95
N GLU A 87 23.88 16.56 -9.61
CA GLU A 87 23.14 17.34 -10.63
C GLU A 87 22.72 16.49 -11.86
N ASP A 88 23.51 15.47 -12.22
CA ASP A 88 23.14 14.57 -13.32
C ASP A 88 22.04 13.58 -12.88
N GLY A 89 22.13 13.07 -11.64
CA GLY A 89 21.08 12.25 -11.04
C GLY A 89 19.79 13.03 -10.81
N ASP A 90 19.90 14.33 -10.55
CA ASP A 90 18.81 15.28 -10.41
C ASP A 90 17.96 15.38 -11.70
N ALA A 91 18.59 15.59 -12.85
CA ALA A 91 17.91 15.65 -14.15
C ALA A 91 17.19 14.34 -14.48
N LEU A 92 17.82 13.20 -14.19
CA LEU A 92 17.22 11.87 -14.39
C LEU A 92 16.05 11.61 -13.44
N ARG A 93 16.14 12.08 -12.18
CA ARG A 93 15.03 11.99 -11.21
C ARG A 93 13.81 12.74 -11.72
N HIS A 94 14.01 13.93 -12.28
CA HIS A 94 12.95 14.72 -12.89
C HIS A 94 12.26 13.96 -14.03
N GLU A 95 13.03 13.44 -14.98
CA GLU A 95 12.49 12.69 -16.13
C GLU A 95 11.72 11.42 -15.68
N LEU A 96 12.25 10.68 -14.71
CA LEU A 96 11.58 9.48 -14.20
C LEU A 96 10.24 9.80 -13.52
N VAL A 97 10.14 10.90 -12.77
CA VAL A 97 8.88 11.31 -12.15
C VAL A 97 7.83 11.64 -13.19
N ALA A 98 8.19 12.39 -14.24
CA ALA A 98 7.30 12.66 -15.36
C ALA A 98 6.84 11.37 -16.05
N ARG A 99 7.77 10.43 -16.33
CA ARG A 99 7.44 9.13 -16.94
C ARG A 99 6.48 8.30 -16.08
N MET A 100 6.74 8.20 -14.78
CA MET A 100 5.86 7.46 -13.85
C MET A 100 4.45 8.06 -13.83
N ALA A 101 4.33 9.38 -13.72
CA ALA A 101 3.03 10.06 -13.78
C ALA A 101 2.31 9.81 -15.12
N HIS A 102 3.02 9.90 -16.25
CA HIS A 102 2.45 9.56 -17.56
C HIS A 102 1.97 8.11 -17.66
N ALA A 103 2.71 7.14 -17.12
CA ALA A 103 2.25 5.74 -17.08
C ALA A 103 0.94 5.60 -16.28
N LEU A 104 0.86 6.22 -15.11
CA LEU A 104 -0.34 6.16 -14.28
C LEU A 104 -1.55 6.83 -14.97
N THR A 105 -1.35 7.94 -15.68
CA THR A 105 -2.41 8.57 -16.49
C THR A 105 -2.84 7.68 -17.68
N ARG A 106 -1.90 6.95 -18.30
CA ARG A 106 -2.22 5.96 -19.34
C ARG A 106 -2.97 4.76 -18.79
N ASP A 107 -2.65 4.30 -17.58
CA ASP A 107 -3.38 3.24 -16.90
C ASP A 107 -4.84 3.63 -16.65
N TYR A 108 -5.07 4.85 -16.15
CA TYR A 108 -6.41 5.42 -16.04
C TYR A 108 -7.13 5.43 -17.39
N THR A 109 -6.46 5.90 -18.44
CA THR A 109 -7.06 5.95 -19.79
C THR A 109 -7.44 4.54 -20.29
N ALA A 110 -6.67 3.52 -19.92
CA ALA A 110 -6.90 2.14 -20.35
C ALA A 110 -7.99 1.42 -19.54
N ARG A 111 -8.09 1.68 -18.22
CA ARG A 111 -8.95 0.93 -17.29
C ARG A 111 -10.15 1.72 -16.78
N GLY A 112 -10.10 3.04 -16.83
CA GLY A 112 -11.09 3.94 -16.22
C GLY A 112 -11.00 4.03 -14.69
N ASP A 113 -9.97 3.47 -14.06
CA ASP A 113 -9.82 3.48 -12.60
C ASP A 113 -9.13 4.75 -12.10
N ALA A 114 -9.87 5.58 -11.36
CA ALA A 114 -9.37 6.83 -10.79
C ALA A 114 -8.24 6.63 -9.76
N SER A 115 -8.04 5.42 -9.22
CA SER A 115 -6.95 5.13 -8.28
C SER A 115 -5.58 5.45 -8.87
N SER A 116 -5.37 5.17 -10.16
CA SER A 116 -4.13 5.49 -10.88
C SER A 116 -3.90 6.99 -11.05
N LEU A 117 -4.96 7.79 -11.27
CA LEU A 117 -4.84 9.26 -11.31
C LEU A 117 -4.49 9.83 -9.92
N ARG A 118 -5.14 9.35 -8.85
CA ARG A 118 -4.81 9.79 -7.48
C ARG A 118 -3.36 9.45 -7.12
N ALA A 119 -2.86 8.29 -7.56
CA ALA A 119 -1.46 7.91 -7.39
C ALA A 119 -0.52 8.86 -8.16
N ALA A 120 -0.86 9.25 -9.38
CA ALA A 120 -0.09 10.21 -10.17
C ALA A 120 -0.07 11.61 -9.50
N GLN A 121 -1.22 12.09 -9.04
CA GLN A 121 -1.35 13.35 -8.32
C GLN A 121 -0.45 13.36 -7.08
N GLY A 122 -0.58 12.36 -6.19
CA GLY A 122 0.21 12.30 -4.96
C GLY A 122 1.72 12.18 -5.21
N LEU A 123 2.14 11.49 -6.28
CA LEU A 123 3.54 11.46 -6.72
C LEU A 123 4.04 12.87 -7.09
N LEU A 124 3.29 13.59 -7.92
CA LEU A 124 3.66 14.91 -8.44
C LEU A 124 3.67 15.97 -7.34
N GLU A 125 2.63 16.04 -6.51
CA GLU A 125 2.54 16.99 -5.40
C GLU A 125 3.71 16.86 -4.43
N ARG A 126 4.04 15.63 -4.01
CA ARG A 126 5.17 15.39 -3.10
C ARG A 126 6.51 15.76 -3.73
N TYR A 127 6.69 15.47 -5.02
CA TYR A 127 7.92 15.82 -5.71
C TYR A 127 8.06 17.33 -5.89
N LEU A 128 6.99 18.02 -6.31
CA LEU A 128 6.95 19.47 -6.47
C LEU A 128 7.19 20.21 -5.15
N ALA A 129 6.64 19.70 -4.04
CA ALA A 129 6.87 20.26 -2.70
C ALA A 129 8.34 20.26 -2.28
N LYS A 130 9.13 19.28 -2.77
CA LYS A 130 10.56 19.15 -2.48
C LYS A 130 11.45 19.73 -3.59
N HIS A 131 10.91 19.99 -4.78
CA HIS A 131 11.67 20.36 -5.97
C HIS A 131 12.54 21.60 -5.76
N GLU A 132 11.97 22.68 -5.21
CA GLU A 132 12.71 23.93 -5.00
C GLU A 132 13.88 23.75 -4.02
N ALA A 133 13.69 22.93 -2.99
CA ALA A 133 14.75 22.61 -2.02
C ALA A 133 15.86 21.72 -2.62
N LEU A 134 15.53 20.86 -3.58
CA LEU A 134 16.47 19.92 -4.20
C LEU A 134 17.29 20.56 -5.32
N PHE A 135 16.66 21.31 -6.21
CA PHE A 135 17.29 21.78 -7.46
C PHE A 135 17.54 23.30 -7.48
N GLY A 136 17.15 24.01 -6.42
CA GLY A 136 17.22 25.46 -6.33
C GLY A 136 16.31 26.18 -7.34
N GLY A 137 16.52 27.50 -7.48
CA GLY A 137 15.72 28.41 -8.31
C GLY A 137 16.32 28.75 -9.68
N GLY A 138 17.21 27.90 -10.23
CA GLY A 138 17.80 28.13 -11.55
C GLY A 138 16.76 28.11 -12.70
N PRO A 139 17.07 28.68 -13.87
CA PRO A 139 16.13 28.71 -15.00
C PRO A 139 15.78 27.31 -15.53
N GLU A 140 16.74 26.39 -15.57
CA GLU A 140 16.54 24.98 -15.95
C GLU A 140 15.62 24.26 -14.95
N SER A 141 15.93 24.34 -13.65
CA SER A 141 15.07 23.81 -12.56
C SER A 141 13.65 24.38 -12.61
N THR A 142 13.52 25.68 -12.88
CA THR A 142 12.22 26.35 -13.02
C THR A 142 11.43 25.79 -14.19
N ARG A 143 12.07 25.62 -15.36
CA ARG A 143 11.43 25.03 -16.54
C ARG A 143 10.96 23.61 -16.26
N ALA A 144 11.83 22.78 -15.69
CA ALA A 144 11.52 21.42 -15.32
C ALA A 144 10.31 21.39 -14.36
N ARG A 145 10.33 22.20 -13.30
CA ARG A 145 9.21 22.35 -12.36
C ARG A 145 7.89 22.67 -13.09
N TRP A 146 7.90 23.59 -14.05
CA TRP A 146 6.71 23.95 -14.83
C TRP A 146 6.17 22.80 -15.69
N GLU A 147 7.04 21.93 -16.22
CA GLU A 147 6.60 20.73 -16.96
C GLU A 147 5.81 19.78 -16.04
N LEU A 148 6.27 19.57 -14.80
CA LEU A 148 5.54 18.74 -13.83
C LEU A 148 4.28 19.40 -13.29
N VAL A 149 4.26 20.73 -13.14
CA VAL A 149 3.04 21.48 -12.81
C VAL A 149 2.00 21.31 -13.93
N GLY A 150 2.41 21.38 -15.20
CA GLY A 150 1.52 21.10 -16.33
C GLY A 150 0.92 19.70 -16.25
N LEU A 151 1.75 18.69 -15.98
CA LEU A 151 1.28 17.31 -15.82
C LEU A 151 0.34 17.12 -14.62
N LEU A 152 0.58 17.83 -13.51
CA LEU A 152 -0.31 17.82 -12.35
C LEU A 152 -1.68 18.41 -12.70
N VAL A 153 -1.72 19.55 -13.41
CA VAL A 153 -2.97 20.16 -13.88
C VAL A 153 -3.74 19.22 -14.80
N ASP A 154 -3.05 18.50 -15.70
CA ASP A 154 -3.69 17.49 -16.55
C ASP A 154 -4.32 16.35 -15.73
N VAL A 155 -3.63 15.85 -14.70
CA VAL A 155 -4.13 14.81 -13.80
C VAL A 155 -5.33 15.31 -12.98
N GLU A 156 -5.26 16.50 -12.41
CA GLU A 156 -6.36 17.12 -11.65
C GLU A 156 -7.59 17.34 -12.54
N THR A 157 -7.38 17.81 -13.77
CA THR A 157 -8.46 17.98 -14.76
C THR A 157 -9.11 16.64 -15.10
N ALA A 158 -8.31 15.58 -15.26
CA ALA A 158 -8.82 14.23 -15.51
C ALA A 158 -9.61 13.68 -14.32
N LEU A 159 -9.18 13.95 -13.07
CA LEU A 159 -9.90 13.59 -11.85
C LEU A 159 -11.23 14.34 -11.73
N LEU A 160 -11.25 15.64 -12.00
CA LEU A 160 -12.49 16.46 -12.00
C LEU A 160 -13.48 16.03 -13.08
N SER A 161 -12.96 15.57 -14.22
CA SER A 161 -13.76 15.08 -15.35
C SER A 161 -14.17 13.61 -15.20
N HIS A 162 -13.59 12.88 -14.23
CA HIS A 162 -13.95 11.51 -13.99
C HIS A 162 -15.42 11.48 -13.56
N PRO A 163 -16.31 10.83 -14.32
CA PRO A 163 -17.70 10.78 -13.93
C PRO A 163 -17.75 10.07 -12.58
N ILE A 164 -18.39 10.68 -11.59
CA ILE A 164 -18.76 10.05 -10.30
C ILE A 164 -19.85 8.98 -10.55
N ARG A 165 -19.76 8.29 -11.69
CA ARG A 165 -20.63 7.20 -12.10
C ARG A 165 -20.06 5.94 -11.46
N ALA A 166 -20.74 5.48 -10.42
CA ALA A 166 -20.85 4.08 -10.00
C ALA A 166 -20.13 3.59 -8.73
N GLU A 167 -19.44 4.42 -7.93
CA GLU A 167 -19.06 3.97 -6.57
C GLU A 167 -20.18 4.19 -5.53
N VAL A 168 -21.07 5.17 -5.73
CA VAL A 168 -22.22 5.42 -4.83
C VAL A 168 -23.40 4.48 -5.14
N ALA A 169 -23.48 3.94 -6.35
CA ALA A 169 -24.65 3.17 -6.80
C ALA A 169 -24.76 1.74 -6.21
N THR A 170 -23.74 1.25 -5.49
CA THR A 170 -23.81 -0.05 -4.78
C THR A 170 -23.94 0.10 -3.27
N ALA A 171 -23.90 1.32 -2.72
CA ALA A 171 -24.05 1.56 -1.29
C ALA A 171 -25.51 1.83 -0.87
N ASP A 172 -26.40 2.17 -1.81
CA ASP A 172 -27.76 2.64 -1.51
C ASP A 172 -28.88 1.64 -1.89
N ALA A 173 -28.53 0.41 -2.28
CA ALA A 173 -29.50 -0.66 -2.57
C ALA A 173 -29.74 -1.59 -1.36
N SER A 174 -29.53 -1.09 -0.14
CA SER A 174 -29.83 -1.79 1.10
C SER A 174 -30.54 -0.84 2.08
N GLU A 175 -31.69 -0.29 1.65
CA GLU A 175 -32.70 0.14 2.62
C GLU A 175 -33.30 -1.11 3.29
N PRO A 176 -33.25 -1.24 4.63
CA PRO A 176 -33.98 -2.28 5.31
C PRO A 176 -35.48 -1.98 5.22
N ALA A 177 -36.24 -2.89 4.63
CA ALA A 177 -37.70 -2.90 4.76
C ALA A 177 -38.05 -3.03 6.25
N THR A 178 -38.48 -1.94 6.87
CA THR A 178 -39.19 -1.95 8.15
C THR A 178 -40.59 -2.50 7.91
N ASP A 179 -40.73 -3.80 8.14
CA ASP A 179 -42.01 -4.49 8.29
C ASP A 179 -42.48 -4.33 9.74
N GLU A 180 -43.24 -3.26 10.01
CA GLU A 180 -44.05 -3.16 11.24
C GLU A 180 -45.43 -3.76 10.98
N GLY A 181 -45.53 -5.07 11.18
CA GLY A 181 -46.80 -5.77 11.38
C GLY A 181 -47.22 -5.75 12.85
N VAL A 182 -48.32 -5.07 13.17
CA VAL A 182 -49.13 -5.36 14.36
C VAL A 182 -50.41 -6.07 13.93
N SER A 183 -50.52 -7.29 14.47
CA SER A 183 -51.57 -8.28 14.33
C SER A 183 -52.92 -7.85 14.91
N SER A 184 -54.03 -8.33 14.33
CA SER A 184 -55.17 -8.88 15.11
C SER A 184 -56.17 -9.64 14.24
N ASP A 185 -56.43 -10.88 14.65
CA ASP A 185 -57.72 -11.61 14.64
C ASP A 185 -58.50 -11.80 13.32
N MET A 186 -58.73 -13.05 12.91
CA MET A 186 -59.90 -13.85 13.33
C MET A 186 -59.98 -15.22 12.63
N LEU A 187 -60.49 -16.19 13.38
CA LEU A 187 -60.74 -17.61 13.09
C LEU A 187 -61.82 -17.85 12.00
N ALA A 188 -61.71 -18.96 11.26
CA ALA A 188 -62.64 -20.11 11.31
C ALA A 188 -62.52 -21.08 10.10
N ALA A 189 -62.55 -22.40 10.41
CA ALA A 189 -63.17 -23.52 9.67
C ALA A 189 -62.71 -23.82 8.21
N SER A 190 -62.69 -25.04 7.65
CA SER A 190 -62.85 -26.44 8.07
C SER A 190 -62.64 -27.27 6.77
N SER A 191 -62.30 -28.56 6.93
CA SER A 191 -62.60 -29.69 6.02
C SER A 191 -61.76 -29.98 4.75
N ASP A 192 -61.31 -31.24 4.72
CA ASP A 192 -61.32 -32.20 3.59
C ASP A 192 -60.22 -32.23 2.50
N THR A 193 -59.40 -33.29 2.60
CA THR A 193 -58.69 -34.02 1.52
C THR A 193 -59.66 -34.62 0.47
N PRO A 194 -59.30 -34.93 -0.82
CA PRO A 194 -58.17 -35.82 -1.16
C PRO A 194 -57.48 -35.70 -2.57
N ARG A 195 -56.38 -36.46 -2.70
CA ARG A 195 -55.65 -36.97 -3.90
C ARG A 195 -56.28 -36.76 -5.29
N ALA A 196 -55.45 -36.37 -6.28
CA ALA A 196 -55.32 -37.07 -7.57
C ALA A 196 -54.12 -36.57 -8.42
N ARG A 197 -53.70 -37.45 -9.34
CA ARG A 197 -52.51 -37.41 -10.21
C ARG A 197 -52.62 -36.47 -11.43
N ALA A 198 -51.45 -36.16 -12.00
CA ALA A 198 -51.09 -36.29 -13.42
C ALA A 198 -50.72 -35.01 -14.21
N ARG A 199 -49.46 -35.02 -14.68
CA ARG A 199 -48.93 -34.62 -16.01
C ARG A 199 -49.45 -33.36 -16.73
N ALA A 200 -48.45 -32.60 -17.20
CA ALA A 200 -48.24 -32.08 -18.56
C ALA A 200 -48.21 -30.55 -18.74
N ARG A 201 -47.03 -30.09 -19.19
CA ARG A 201 -46.75 -29.04 -20.18
C ARG A 201 -47.79 -27.93 -20.39
N GLY A 202 -47.34 -26.70 -20.16
CA GLY A 202 -47.59 -25.59 -21.11
C GLY A 202 -48.09 -24.29 -20.50
N ARG A 203 -47.31 -23.24 -20.75
CA ARG A 203 -47.67 -21.81 -20.76
C ARG A 203 -47.95 -21.10 -19.42
N ALA A 204 -47.19 -20.02 -19.24
CA ALA A 204 -47.38 -18.99 -18.22
C ALA A 204 -48.75 -18.32 -18.33
N PRO A 205 -49.26 -17.84 -17.18
CA PRO A 205 -49.62 -16.43 -17.08
C PRO A 205 -49.01 -15.78 -15.83
N ALA A 206 -48.76 -14.49 -15.92
CA ALA A 206 -48.44 -13.63 -14.78
C ALA A 206 -49.71 -13.34 -13.98
N VAL A 207 -49.71 -13.60 -12.66
CA VAL A 207 -50.46 -12.85 -11.64
C VAL A 207 -49.66 -12.89 -10.33
N ALA A 208 -49.78 -11.79 -9.59
CA ALA A 208 -49.14 -11.39 -8.36
C ALA A 208 -49.36 -12.29 -7.13
N GLY A 209 -48.39 -12.20 -6.19
CA GLY A 209 -48.56 -12.22 -4.73
C GLY A 209 -48.88 -13.54 -4.04
N GLU A 210 -47.90 -14.10 -3.31
CA GLU A 210 -47.93 -14.27 -1.85
C GLU A 210 -46.73 -15.13 -1.38
N ASP A 211 -45.86 -14.48 -0.60
CA ASP A 211 -44.97 -14.98 0.46
C ASP A 211 -44.25 -16.32 0.25
N GLY A 212 -43.26 -16.27 -0.64
CA GLY A 212 -42.14 -17.20 -0.63
C GLY A 212 -40.98 -16.62 0.16
N VAL A 213 -40.67 -17.21 1.32
CA VAL A 213 -39.37 -17.04 2.00
C VAL A 213 -38.27 -17.35 1.00
N ARG A 214 -37.53 -16.33 0.55
CA ARG A 214 -36.31 -16.53 -0.23
C ARG A 214 -35.14 -16.56 0.75
N VAL A 215 -34.52 -17.72 0.88
CA VAL A 215 -33.18 -17.84 1.44
C VAL A 215 -32.25 -17.09 0.49
N ILE A 216 -31.90 -15.86 0.86
CA ILE A 216 -30.82 -15.13 0.21
C ILE A 216 -29.55 -15.70 0.82
N GLU A 217 -28.91 -16.62 0.09
CA GLU A 217 -27.51 -16.92 0.35
C GLU A 217 -26.72 -15.63 0.10
N VAL A 218 -26.39 -14.93 1.18
CA VAL A 218 -25.37 -13.89 1.16
C VAL A 218 -24.05 -14.61 0.90
N GLY A 219 -23.74 -14.79 -0.38
CA GLY A 219 -22.43 -15.25 -0.80
C GLY A 219 -21.41 -14.24 -0.27
N VAL A 220 -20.64 -14.66 0.73
CA VAL A 220 -19.40 -13.97 1.10
C VAL A 220 -18.63 -13.83 -0.21
N PRO A 221 -18.31 -12.60 -0.68
CA PRO A 221 -17.58 -12.44 -1.93
C PRO A 221 -16.33 -13.30 -1.81
N GLU A 222 -16.21 -14.30 -2.70
CA GLU A 222 -15.07 -15.20 -2.69
C GLU A 222 -13.82 -14.34 -2.83
N ALA A 223 -13.09 -14.17 -1.72
CA ALA A 223 -11.77 -13.58 -1.75
C ALA A 223 -10.99 -14.30 -2.85
N PRO A 224 -10.32 -13.59 -3.77
CA PRO A 224 -9.71 -14.19 -4.94
C PRO A 224 -8.79 -15.34 -4.50
N ARG A 225 -9.25 -16.58 -4.72
CA ARG A 225 -8.57 -17.81 -4.28
C ARG A 225 -7.16 -17.95 -4.87
N HIS A 226 -6.86 -17.16 -5.90
CA HIS A 226 -5.58 -17.13 -6.59
C HIS A 226 -4.52 -16.23 -5.93
N GLU A 227 -4.90 -15.26 -5.10
CA GLU A 227 -3.93 -14.37 -4.41
C GLU A 227 -3.57 -14.85 -3.00
N LEU A 228 -4.43 -15.67 -2.38
CA LEU A 228 -4.22 -16.26 -1.05
C LEU A 228 -3.73 -17.71 -1.11
N GLY A 229 -3.34 -18.23 -2.28
CA GLY A 229 -2.82 -19.61 -2.44
C GLY A 229 -1.64 -19.94 -1.52
N PHE A 230 -0.98 -18.92 -0.95
CA PHE A 230 -0.05 -19.11 0.16
C PHE A 230 -0.77 -19.59 1.44
N ILE A 231 -1.84 -18.93 1.90
CA ILE A 231 -2.51 -19.15 3.20
C ILE A 231 -3.04 -20.58 3.37
N ASP A 232 -3.48 -21.22 2.29
CA ASP A 232 -4.05 -22.58 2.36
C ASP A 232 -3.01 -23.69 2.29
N GLY A 233 -1.73 -23.37 2.05
CA GLY A 233 -0.65 -24.35 2.17
C GLY A 233 -0.44 -24.77 3.63
N PRO A 234 -0.14 -26.06 3.91
CA PRO A 234 0.10 -26.53 5.28
C PRO A 234 1.23 -25.76 5.97
N GLY A 235 2.24 -25.32 5.21
CA GLY A 235 3.32 -24.46 5.72
C GLY A 235 2.88 -23.05 6.08
N ALA A 236 1.93 -22.44 5.34
CA ALA A 236 1.42 -21.13 5.69
C ALA A 236 0.43 -21.18 6.85
N ARG A 237 -0.42 -22.21 6.94
CA ARG A 237 -1.25 -22.42 8.14
C ARG A 237 -0.39 -22.60 9.38
N ALA A 238 0.65 -23.44 9.32
CA ALA A 238 1.60 -23.59 10.42
C ALA A 238 2.30 -22.27 10.77
N PHE A 239 2.69 -21.49 9.75
CA PHE A 239 3.22 -20.14 9.94
C PHE A 239 2.21 -19.24 10.65
N MET A 240 0.93 -19.22 10.22
CA MET A 240 -0.18 -18.39 10.72
C MET A 240 -0.58 -18.75 12.16
N LEU A 241 -0.49 -20.04 12.52
CA LEU A 241 -0.92 -20.60 13.80
C LEU A 241 0.14 -20.49 14.93
N HIS A 242 1.42 -20.35 14.59
CA HIS A 242 2.48 -20.30 15.60
C HIS A 242 2.57 -18.94 16.31
N ASP A 243 2.27 -18.91 17.61
CA ASP A 243 2.43 -17.77 18.55
C ASP A 243 3.88 -17.32 18.77
N GLY A 244 4.85 -18.07 18.24
CA GLY A 244 6.26 -17.82 18.49
C GLY A 244 6.84 -16.66 17.68
N LEU A 245 7.90 -16.96 16.95
CA LEU A 245 8.79 -16.02 16.24
C LEU A 245 8.11 -15.14 15.16
N HIS A 246 6.78 -15.25 15.01
CA HIS A 246 5.98 -14.64 13.96
C HIS A 246 4.93 -13.65 14.49
N GLY A 247 4.92 -13.39 15.81
CA GLY A 247 3.97 -12.50 16.47
C GLY A 247 2.71 -13.22 16.95
N ALA A 248 1.75 -12.47 17.51
CA ALA A 248 0.49 -13.02 17.98
C ALA A 248 -0.17 -13.90 16.90
N SER A 249 -0.52 -15.13 17.26
CA SER A 249 -1.25 -16.03 16.37
C SER A 249 -2.56 -15.39 15.93
N MET A 250 -2.96 -15.68 14.69
CA MET A 250 -4.28 -15.26 14.20
C MET A 250 -5.43 -16.02 14.87
N PHE A 251 -5.14 -17.11 15.58
CA PHE A 251 -6.14 -18.10 15.97
C PHE A 251 -6.12 -18.51 17.46
N HIS A 252 -5.13 -18.10 18.26
CA HIS A 252 -4.99 -18.56 19.65
C HIS A 252 -5.54 -17.60 20.73
N GLU A 253 -5.97 -16.39 20.36
CA GLU A 253 -6.76 -15.56 21.27
C GLU A 253 -8.19 -15.39 20.73
N PRO A 254 -9.17 -16.19 21.20
CA PRO A 254 -10.59 -15.95 20.96
C PRO A 254 -11.13 -14.77 21.78
N ARG A 255 -10.26 -13.81 22.13
CA ARG A 255 -10.67 -12.57 22.79
C ARG A 255 -11.12 -11.62 21.72
N TYR A 256 -12.32 -11.08 21.88
CA TYR A 256 -12.90 -10.01 21.07
C TYR A 256 -11.81 -9.08 20.53
N LEU A 257 -11.57 -9.13 19.22
CA LEU A 257 -10.63 -8.21 18.60
C LEU A 257 -11.33 -6.85 18.52
N HIS A 258 -10.96 -5.96 19.43
CA HIS A 258 -11.42 -4.57 19.41
C HIS A 258 -10.72 -3.84 18.26
N GLY A 259 -11.33 -3.92 17.07
CA GLY A 259 -10.94 -3.15 15.91
C GLY A 259 -9.93 -3.85 14.99
N PRO A 260 -9.73 -3.28 13.78
CA PRO A 260 -8.76 -3.78 12.85
C PRO A 260 -7.34 -3.62 13.40
N ARG A 261 -6.48 -4.60 13.12
CA ARG A 261 -5.08 -4.57 13.55
C ARG A 261 -4.13 -5.00 12.44
N VAL A 262 -2.93 -4.43 12.46
CA VAL A 262 -1.86 -4.81 11.54
C VAL A 262 -0.97 -5.86 12.21
N LEU A 263 -0.79 -7.00 11.54
CA LEU A 263 0.08 -8.08 11.97
C LEU A 263 1.37 -8.05 11.15
N VAL A 264 2.47 -7.69 11.80
CA VAL A 264 3.82 -7.77 11.21
C VAL A 264 4.44 -9.11 11.58
N ARG A 265 4.82 -9.92 10.59
CA ARG A 265 5.44 -11.23 10.75
C ARG A 265 6.81 -11.26 10.10
N LEU A 266 7.77 -11.84 10.80
CA LEU A 266 9.16 -11.92 10.35
C LEU A 266 9.41 -13.32 9.79
N GLY A 267 9.97 -13.39 8.58
CA GLY A 267 10.58 -14.60 8.07
C GLY A 267 11.99 -14.82 8.65
N PRO A 268 12.64 -15.95 8.30
CA PRO A 268 13.99 -16.24 8.77
C PRO A 268 15.01 -15.24 8.21
N PRO A 269 15.76 -14.52 9.05
CA PRO A 269 16.75 -13.55 8.57
C PRO A 269 17.92 -14.27 7.90
N GLY A 270 18.25 -13.84 6.68
CA GLY A 270 19.54 -14.11 6.08
C GLY A 270 20.57 -13.18 6.70
N VAL A 271 21.67 -13.71 7.24
CA VAL A 271 22.77 -12.89 7.76
C VAL A 271 24.05 -13.24 7.04
N SER A 272 24.80 -12.22 6.64
CA SER A 272 26.21 -12.34 6.29
C SER A 272 27.00 -11.67 7.40
N SER A 273 27.71 -12.48 8.19
CA SER A 273 28.71 -12.01 9.14
C SER A 273 30.08 -12.44 8.63
N ASP A 274 31.10 -11.61 8.83
CA ASP A 274 32.50 -11.97 8.56
C ASP A 274 33.01 -13.10 9.48
N ALA A 275 32.18 -13.58 10.41
CA ALA A 275 32.51 -14.66 11.33
C ALA A 275 32.33 -16.06 10.71
N ASP A 276 33.39 -16.87 10.82
CA ASP A 276 33.43 -18.23 10.26
C ASP A 276 32.54 -19.24 11.02
N SER A 277 32.23 -18.97 12.30
CA SER A 277 31.57 -19.97 13.15
C SER A 277 30.05 -20.02 13.01
N THR A 278 29.48 -21.24 13.03
CA THR A 278 28.03 -21.48 13.06
C THR A 278 27.35 -20.83 14.27
N ARG A 279 28.05 -20.79 15.42
CA ARG A 279 27.56 -20.16 16.64
C ARG A 279 27.36 -18.66 16.44
N THR A 280 28.34 -17.97 15.88
CA THR A 280 28.27 -16.53 15.61
C THR A 280 27.18 -16.20 14.60
N ARG A 281 26.98 -17.02 13.56
CA ARG A 281 25.84 -16.83 12.63
C ARG A 281 24.49 -16.99 13.32
N ARG A 282 24.36 -17.92 14.28
CA ARG A 282 23.12 -18.11 15.05
C ARG A 282 22.86 -16.90 15.96
N GLU A 283 23.89 -16.40 16.63
CA GLU A 283 23.81 -15.20 17.47
C GLU A 283 23.45 -13.96 16.63
N ALA A 284 24.08 -13.78 15.46
CA ALA A 284 23.78 -12.69 14.53
C ALA A 284 22.32 -12.74 14.01
N ARG A 285 21.80 -13.93 13.69
CA ARG A 285 20.38 -14.10 13.32
C ARG A 285 19.44 -13.74 14.47
N ALA A 286 19.79 -14.12 15.69
CA ALA A 286 18.99 -13.82 16.87
C ALA A 286 18.94 -12.29 17.12
N GLN A 287 20.08 -11.60 16.98
CA GLN A 287 20.18 -10.15 17.12
C GLN A 287 19.43 -9.41 16.00
N ALA A 288 19.62 -9.79 14.74
CA ALA A 288 18.88 -9.22 13.61
C ALA A 288 17.37 -9.40 13.80
N ARG A 289 16.94 -10.55 14.30
CA ARG A 289 15.54 -10.80 14.63
C ARG A 289 15.05 -9.91 15.77
N ALA A 290 15.80 -9.81 16.87
CA ALA A 290 15.43 -8.97 18.02
C ALA A 290 15.26 -7.50 17.61
N ALA A 291 16.17 -6.97 16.79
CA ALA A 291 16.09 -5.62 16.24
C ALA A 291 14.78 -5.37 15.48
N VAL A 292 14.40 -6.28 14.58
CA VAL A 292 13.16 -6.14 13.79
C VAL A 292 11.92 -6.37 14.66
N LEU A 293 11.98 -7.25 15.66
CA LEU A 293 10.88 -7.44 16.62
C LEU A 293 10.59 -6.16 17.39
N ALA A 294 11.61 -5.43 17.82
CA ALA A 294 11.47 -4.13 18.48
C ALA A 294 10.81 -3.08 17.57
N LEU A 295 11.02 -3.18 16.25
CA LEU A 295 10.44 -2.28 15.26
C LEU A 295 8.99 -2.60 14.86
N ARG A 296 8.43 -3.74 15.30
CA ARG A 296 7.08 -4.16 14.88
C ARG A 296 5.99 -3.09 15.07
N PRO A 297 5.90 -2.36 16.19
CA PRO A 297 4.88 -1.32 16.36
C PRO A 297 5.01 -0.20 15.32
N ALA A 298 6.24 0.23 15.03
CA ALA A 298 6.51 1.27 14.03
C ALA A 298 6.13 0.78 12.62
N ILE A 299 6.56 -0.43 12.26
CA ILE A 299 6.22 -1.06 10.96
C ILE A 299 4.69 -1.20 10.81
N ALA A 300 4.00 -1.63 11.87
CA ALA A 300 2.55 -1.75 11.89
C ALA A 300 1.85 -0.39 11.69
N SER A 301 2.36 0.66 12.32
CA SER A 301 1.88 2.03 12.15
C SER A 301 2.07 2.52 10.71
N CYS A 302 3.26 2.34 10.13
CA CYS A 302 3.55 2.71 8.74
C CYS A 302 2.61 2.02 7.76
N PHE A 303 2.38 0.72 7.95
CA PHE A 303 1.46 -0.04 7.10
C PHE A 303 -0.01 0.37 7.31
N ALA A 304 -0.44 0.67 8.55
CA ALA A 304 -1.79 1.18 8.81
C ALA A 304 -2.05 2.52 8.11
N GLN A 305 -1.06 3.41 8.09
CA GLN A 305 -1.14 4.68 7.36
C GLN A 305 -1.19 4.45 5.84
N ALA A 306 -0.37 3.54 5.32
CA ALA A 306 -0.36 3.17 3.90
C ALA A 306 -1.68 2.51 3.48
N MET A 307 -2.26 1.67 4.33
CA MET A 307 -3.58 1.05 4.13
C MET A 307 -4.70 2.06 3.96
N GLY A 308 -4.64 3.19 4.67
CA GLY A 308 -5.61 4.28 4.52
C GLY A 308 -5.57 4.93 3.13
N ARG A 309 -4.48 4.76 2.37
CA ARG A 309 -4.31 5.30 1.01
C ARG A 309 -4.46 4.24 -0.07
N VAL A 310 -3.90 3.05 0.15
CA VAL A 310 -3.93 1.92 -0.80
C VAL A 310 -4.40 0.67 -0.05
N PRO A 311 -5.71 0.35 -0.06
CA PRO A 311 -6.21 -0.79 0.69
C PRO A 311 -5.72 -2.12 0.09
N ARG A 312 -4.91 -2.87 0.85
CA ARG A 312 -4.52 -4.26 0.56
C ARG A 312 -4.48 -5.10 1.82
N SER A 313 -5.07 -6.28 1.78
CA SER A 313 -5.11 -7.17 2.95
C SER A 313 -3.74 -7.65 3.43
N TRP A 314 -2.71 -7.64 2.58
CA TRP A 314 -1.35 -7.99 2.97
C TRP A 314 -0.27 -7.48 1.99
N THR A 315 0.98 -7.47 2.45
CA THR A 315 2.16 -7.29 1.59
C THR A 315 3.36 -8.07 2.10
N ARG A 316 4.34 -8.30 1.22
CA ARG A 316 5.68 -8.78 1.56
C ARG A 316 6.69 -7.71 1.19
N VAL A 317 7.64 -7.51 2.09
CA VAL A 317 8.76 -6.59 1.87
C VAL A 317 10.02 -7.21 2.46
N THR A 318 11.13 -7.12 1.75
CA THR A 318 12.43 -7.57 2.24
C THR A 318 13.30 -6.36 2.51
N VAL A 319 13.79 -6.26 3.75
CA VAL A 319 14.65 -5.16 4.18
C VAL A 319 16.07 -5.68 4.40
N ASP A 320 17.03 -5.05 3.74
CA ASP A 320 18.45 -5.23 4.03
C ASP A 320 18.91 -4.10 4.96
N PHE A 321 19.71 -4.42 5.98
CA PHE A 321 20.35 -3.44 6.84
C PHE A 321 21.69 -3.95 7.38
N THR A 322 22.55 -3.04 7.81
CA THR A 322 23.80 -3.34 8.54
C THR A 322 23.64 -2.89 9.99
N MET A 323 23.74 -3.81 10.94
CA MET A 323 23.81 -3.48 12.35
C MET A 323 25.25 -3.22 12.77
N LEU A 324 25.48 -2.09 13.42
CA LEU A 324 26.76 -1.69 13.98
C LEU A 324 26.98 -2.28 15.39
N PRO A 325 28.23 -2.30 15.91
CA PRO A 325 28.54 -2.81 17.24
C PRO A 325 27.89 -2.05 18.41
N ASP A 326 27.35 -0.85 18.16
CA ASP A 326 26.58 -0.06 19.13
C ASP A 326 25.07 -0.31 19.06
N GLY A 327 24.62 -1.22 18.18
CA GLY A 327 23.22 -1.57 17.97
C GLY A 327 22.49 -0.68 16.95
N ARG A 328 23.14 0.34 16.38
CA ARG A 328 22.54 1.17 15.32
C ARG A 328 22.35 0.39 14.04
N LEU A 329 21.27 0.70 13.32
CA LEU A 329 21.03 0.16 11.98
C LEU A 329 21.44 1.20 10.93
N GLU A 330 22.26 0.79 9.96
CA GLU A 330 22.71 1.61 8.83
C GLU A 330 22.46 0.90 7.49
N ARG A 331 22.54 1.66 6.40
CA ARG A 331 22.37 1.15 5.02
C ARG A 331 21.06 0.38 4.85
N VAL A 332 20.00 0.89 5.48
CA VAL A 332 18.67 0.31 5.41
C VAL A 332 18.16 0.50 4.00
N ARG A 333 17.68 -0.57 3.37
CA ARG A 333 17.08 -0.52 2.04
C ARG A 333 16.01 -1.59 1.89
N VAL A 334 14.95 -1.27 1.15
CA VAL A 334 13.99 -2.26 0.68
C VAL A 334 14.57 -2.91 -0.58
N THR A 335 14.80 -4.21 -0.55
CA THR A 335 15.41 -4.96 -1.68
C THR A 335 14.41 -5.76 -2.50
N ASP A 336 13.26 -6.08 -1.95
CA ASP A 336 12.18 -6.76 -2.63
C ASP A 336 10.82 -6.36 -2.03
N GLY A 337 9.79 -6.29 -2.86
CA GLY A 337 8.45 -5.85 -2.47
C GLY A 337 8.33 -4.36 -2.10
N ALA A 338 7.20 -4.00 -1.50
CA ALA A 338 6.87 -2.64 -1.03
C ALA A 338 5.77 -2.68 0.04
N LEU A 339 5.79 -1.74 0.98
CA LEU A 339 4.81 -1.57 2.06
C LEU A 339 3.50 -0.91 1.59
N LEU A 340 3.04 -1.23 0.38
CA LEU A 340 1.87 -0.70 -0.34
C LEU A 340 2.11 0.54 -1.19
N ASP A 341 2.74 1.58 -0.65
CA ASP A 341 2.99 2.84 -1.37
C ASP A 341 4.33 3.50 -1.01
N VAL A 342 4.61 4.66 -1.61
CA VAL A 342 5.87 5.39 -1.44
C VAL A 342 6.08 5.84 0.00
N ASP A 343 5.04 6.41 0.60
CA ASP A 343 5.12 6.99 1.93
C ASP A 343 5.21 5.89 3.01
N GLY A 344 4.60 4.72 2.77
CA GLY A 344 4.74 3.53 3.59
C GLY A 344 6.17 2.98 3.57
N ASP A 345 6.81 2.93 2.41
CA ASP A 345 8.21 2.52 2.29
C ASP A 345 9.16 3.54 2.94
N LEU A 346 8.91 4.84 2.79
CA LEU A 346 9.70 5.88 3.46
C LEU A 346 9.56 5.81 4.98
N CYS A 347 8.32 5.72 5.48
CA CYS A 347 8.06 5.53 6.91
C CYS A 347 8.77 4.29 7.47
N LEU A 348 8.79 3.20 6.70
CA LEU A 348 9.51 1.97 7.05
C LEU A 348 11.02 2.24 7.17
N LEU A 349 11.63 2.86 6.17
CA LEU A 349 13.06 3.15 6.16
C LEU A 349 13.45 4.09 7.32
N GLU A 350 12.71 5.17 7.53
CA GLU A 350 12.92 6.12 8.64
C GLU A 350 12.81 5.42 10.01
N SER A 351 11.82 4.52 10.16
CA SER A 351 11.66 3.73 11.39
C SER A 351 12.89 2.87 11.68
N PHE A 352 13.48 2.27 10.65
CA PHE A 352 14.70 1.45 10.78
C PHE A 352 15.94 2.30 11.05
N GLU A 353 16.10 3.45 10.40
CA GLU A 353 17.26 4.34 10.59
C GLU A 353 17.30 4.97 11.99
N GLY A 354 16.13 5.26 12.57
CA GLY A 354 16.00 5.73 13.95
C GLY A 354 16.13 4.62 15.01
N ALA A 355 16.20 3.35 14.58
CA ALA A 355 16.18 2.22 15.49
C ALA A 355 17.55 1.96 16.12
N HIS A 356 17.52 1.66 17.42
CA HIS A 356 18.64 1.08 18.15
C HIS A 356 18.25 -0.30 18.66
N ALA A 357 18.96 -1.32 18.19
CA ALA A 357 18.86 -2.66 18.76
C ALA A 357 19.65 -2.73 20.08
N GLU A 358 19.28 -3.66 20.96
CA GLU A 358 20.16 -4.02 22.08
C GLU A 358 21.55 -4.36 21.55
N ARG A 359 22.56 -3.88 22.27
CA ARG A 359 23.96 -3.98 21.84
C ARG A 359 24.30 -5.44 21.52
N PRO A 360 24.75 -5.74 20.30
CA PRO A 360 25.08 -7.10 19.95
C PRO A 360 26.19 -7.63 20.87
N GLN A 361 26.01 -8.82 21.43
CA GLN A 361 27.07 -9.56 22.09
C GLN A 361 28.03 -10.04 20.99
N GLY A 362 28.97 -9.19 20.61
CA GLY A 362 29.92 -9.40 19.51
C GLY A 362 30.49 -8.09 19.00
N SER A 363 31.75 -8.07 18.57
CA SER A 363 32.43 -6.85 18.10
C SER A 363 32.22 -6.53 16.61
N GLY A 364 31.51 -7.39 15.88
CA GLY A 364 31.40 -7.32 14.42
C GLY A 364 30.16 -6.58 13.91
N ARG A 365 30.26 -6.07 12.69
CA ARG A 365 29.10 -5.60 11.92
C ARG A 365 28.27 -6.80 11.45
N ILE A 366 26.95 -6.68 11.46
CA ILE A 366 26.04 -7.73 11.01
C ILE A 366 25.23 -7.21 9.83
N ALA A 367 25.48 -7.71 8.63
CA ALA A 367 24.59 -7.47 7.50
C ALA A 367 23.46 -8.49 7.52
N ALA A 368 22.22 -8.00 7.54
CA ALA A 368 21.02 -8.81 7.62
C ALA A 368 20.07 -8.48 6.47
N ARG A 369 19.39 -9.50 5.97
CA ARG A 369 18.28 -9.46 5.03
C ARG A 369 17.08 -10.11 5.70
N VAL A 370 16.03 -9.35 5.94
CA VAL A 370 14.86 -9.80 6.70
C VAL A 370 13.61 -9.69 5.84
N PRO A 371 13.02 -10.83 5.41
CA PRO A 371 11.70 -10.81 4.78
C PRO A 371 10.63 -10.55 5.84
N LEU A 372 9.75 -9.60 5.57
CA LEU A 372 8.62 -9.20 6.38
C LEU A 372 7.33 -9.54 5.62
N THR A 373 6.35 -10.05 6.33
CA THR A 373 4.97 -10.19 5.85
C THR A 373 4.08 -9.35 6.75
N VAL A 374 3.40 -8.36 6.18
CA VAL A 374 2.50 -7.48 6.92
C VAL A 374 1.08 -7.75 6.45
N LEU A 375 0.17 -8.02 7.40
CA LEU A 375 -1.22 -8.36 7.14
C LEU A 375 -2.14 -7.39 7.85
N TYR A 376 -3.23 -7.00 7.20
CA TYR A 376 -4.33 -6.29 7.83
C TYR A 376 -5.38 -7.31 8.25
N GLN A 377 -5.62 -7.44 9.56
CA GLN A 377 -6.69 -8.25 10.09
C GLN A 377 -7.87 -7.33 10.39
N GLN A 378 -8.97 -7.47 9.64
CA GLN A 378 -10.21 -6.76 9.93
C GLN A 378 -10.78 -7.21 11.28
N ALA A 379 -11.52 -6.31 11.94
CA ALA A 379 -12.28 -6.68 13.12
C ALA A 379 -13.32 -7.73 12.73
N PHE A 380 -13.39 -8.83 13.48
CA PHE A 380 -14.50 -9.77 13.38
C PHE A 380 -15.16 -9.82 14.76
N GLN A 381 -16.42 -9.40 14.79
CA GLN A 381 -17.27 -9.66 15.94
C GLN A 381 -17.78 -11.08 15.82
N ILE A 382 -17.42 -11.92 16.80
CA ILE A 382 -18.13 -13.18 17.00
C ILE A 382 -19.43 -12.80 17.70
N ASP A 383 -20.57 -13.00 17.02
CA ASP A 383 -21.87 -12.77 17.62
C ASP A 383 -21.99 -13.68 18.87
N PRO A 384 -22.07 -13.11 20.09
CA PRO A 384 -22.14 -13.91 21.31
C PRO A 384 -23.40 -14.78 21.38
N SER A 385 -24.45 -14.47 20.60
CA SER A 385 -25.67 -15.27 20.54
C SER A 385 -25.49 -16.60 19.80
N ALA A 386 -24.53 -16.69 18.87
CA ALA A 386 -24.22 -17.94 18.18
C ALA A 386 -23.57 -19.00 19.09
N ALA A 387 -22.95 -18.59 20.20
CA ALA A 387 -22.31 -19.49 21.15
C ALA A 387 -23.29 -20.12 22.18
N SER A 388 -24.48 -19.53 22.38
CA SER A 388 -25.47 -20.03 23.36
C SER A 388 -26.51 -20.98 22.76
N ALA A 389 -26.67 -21.01 21.43
CA ALA A 389 -27.68 -21.84 20.75
C ALA A 389 -27.39 -23.36 20.78
N GLY A 390 -26.20 -23.80 21.21
CA GLY A 390 -25.81 -25.21 21.27
C GLY A 390 -26.08 -25.94 22.60
N GLY A 391 -26.58 -25.24 23.63
CA GLY A 391 -26.68 -25.78 25.01
C GLY A 391 -28.03 -26.43 25.38
N GLY A 392 -29.03 -26.41 24.50
CA GLY A 392 -30.38 -26.86 24.81
C GLY A 392 -30.67 -28.30 24.37
N GLY A 393 -30.20 -29.32 25.11
CA GLY A 393 -30.58 -30.70 24.80
C GLY A 393 -29.85 -31.79 25.58
N GLY A 394 -29.89 -31.76 26.91
CA GLY A 394 -29.25 -32.80 27.73
C GLY A 394 -29.74 -32.83 29.17
N GLY A 395 -31.07 -32.86 29.37
CA GLY A 395 -31.65 -33.05 30.69
C GLY A 395 -31.82 -34.53 31.05
N GLY A 396 -31.25 -34.93 32.20
CA GLY A 396 -31.91 -35.87 33.11
C GLY A 396 -31.19 -37.18 33.45
N GLY A 397 -30.41 -37.18 34.53
CA GLY A 397 -29.94 -38.39 35.24
C GLY A 397 -28.50 -38.19 35.72
N GLY A 398 -28.21 -37.65 36.92
CA GLY A 398 -28.70 -38.07 38.21
C GLY A 398 -27.65 -38.99 38.84
N SER A 399 -26.75 -38.44 39.67
CA SER A 399 -26.02 -39.15 40.74
C SER A 399 -25.10 -38.19 41.50
N ASP A 400 -25.46 -37.96 42.76
CA ASP A 400 -24.64 -37.40 43.83
C ASP A 400 -23.42 -38.28 44.14
N ALA A 401 -22.25 -37.65 44.38
CA ALA A 401 -21.18 -38.13 45.27
C ALA A 401 -20.05 -37.05 45.31
N LEU A 402 -19.93 -36.25 46.37
CA LEU A 402 -19.19 -36.49 47.62
C LEU A 402 -17.67 -36.18 47.57
N CYS A 403 -17.25 -35.47 48.64
CA CYS A 403 -15.91 -35.40 49.27
C CYS A 403 -14.94 -34.31 48.76
N ARG A 404 -14.74 -33.23 49.52
CA ARG A 404 -13.82 -33.04 50.69
C ARG A 404 -12.37 -32.74 50.27
N GLY A 405 -11.87 -31.58 50.71
CA GLY A 405 -10.43 -31.28 50.80
C GLY A 405 -9.73 -32.13 51.87
N PRO A 406 -8.40 -31.98 52.05
CA PRO A 406 -7.97 -31.01 53.08
C PRO A 406 -6.65 -30.27 52.82
N SER A 407 -6.48 -29.27 53.69
CA SER A 407 -5.29 -28.50 54.07
C SER A 407 -4.03 -29.33 54.38
N SER A 408 -2.86 -28.78 54.04
CA SER A 408 -1.63 -28.96 54.84
C SER A 408 -0.60 -27.85 54.55
N ALA A 409 -0.17 -27.19 55.62
CA ALA A 409 1.01 -26.34 55.69
C ALA A 409 2.30 -27.17 55.68
N ASN A 410 3.40 -26.60 55.19
CA ASN A 410 4.71 -26.76 55.83
C ASN A 410 5.69 -25.63 55.43
N GLU A 411 6.28 -25.04 56.46
CA GLU A 411 7.41 -24.10 56.42
C GLU A 411 8.73 -24.81 56.07
N LEU A 412 9.70 -24.10 55.46
CA LEU A 412 11.03 -23.80 56.04
C LEU A 412 12.05 -23.29 55.00
N ASN A 413 12.58 -22.09 55.30
CA ASN A 413 13.97 -21.59 55.21
C ASN A 413 14.78 -21.59 53.89
N GLY A 414 15.36 -20.41 53.58
CA GLY A 414 16.46 -20.27 52.62
C GLY A 414 16.96 -18.86 52.29
N SER A 415 17.36 -18.08 53.30
CA SER A 415 18.34 -16.97 53.34
C SER A 415 18.52 -15.97 52.17
N ILE A 416 18.36 -14.70 52.57
CA ILE A 416 18.72 -13.43 51.92
C ILE A 416 20.24 -13.19 51.99
N ALA A 417 20.82 -12.61 50.94
CA ALA A 417 22.03 -11.79 51.02
C ALA A 417 21.96 -10.66 49.98
N ALA A 418 21.45 -9.51 50.40
CA ALA A 418 21.58 -8.24 49.69
C ALA A 418 22.76 -7.46 50.32
N GLY A 419 23.76 -7.13 49.50
CA GLY A 419 24.87 -6.25 49.88
C GLY A 419 24.62 -4.85 49.35
N PHE A 420 24.23 -3.93 50.23
CA PHE A 420 24.34 -2.48 50.05
C PHE A 420 25.60 -2.03 50.79
N THR A 421 26.48 -1.27 50.12
CA THR A 421 27.58 -0.55 50.77
C THR A 421 27.55 0.91 50.33
N CYS A 422 27.42 1.80 51.31
CA CYS A 422 27.82 3.21 51.23
C CYS A 422 28.98 3.44 52.21
N GLY A 423 29.92 4.32 51.85
CA GLY A 423 30.78 5.04 52.79
C GLY A 423 32.27 5.00 52.49
N ASN A 424 32.78 6.01 51.79
CA ASN A 424 33.33 7.21 52.44
C ASN A 424 33.28 8.42 51.49
#